data_AF-A0A2N2E349-F1
#
_entry.id   AF-A0A2N2E349-F1
#
_cell.length_a   1.000
_cell.length_b   1.000
_cell.length_c   1.000
_cell.angle_alpha   90.00
_cell.angle_beta   90.00
_cell.angle_gamma   90.00
#
_symmetry.space_group_name_H-M   'P 1'
#
loop_
_entity.id
_entity.type
_entity.pdbx_description
1 polymer ?
#
loop_
_entity_poly.entity_id
_entity_poly.type
_entity_poly.pdbx_seq_one_letter_code
_entity_poly.pdbx_strand_id
1 'polypeptide(L)'
;MKTTIIGGTHERNMWMYLENHLGPEELDYEDLVIIDVNTLENDEQLFTDRVGLRIAMDYVNDPDKIIILMGQEPEEVLWSVPEFIELMSRSNVDFVDFLDPHLIPDLYQKLSNRKNSYRDNAQGTLT
;
A
#
# COMPACT_ATOMS: atom_id res chain seq x y z
N MET A 1 -3.34 -15.11 6.25
CA MET A 1 -3.94 -14.92 4.90
C MET A 1 -2.84 -14.32 4.03
N LYS A 2 -2.59 -14.83 2.82
CA LYS A 2 -1.50 -14.35 1.93
C LYS A 2 -1.67 -12.87 1.55
N THR A 3 -0.57 -12.22 1.17
CA THR A 3 -0.54 -10.85 0.61
C THR A 3 -1.67 -10.65 -0.40
N THR A 4 -2.41 -9.55 -0.26
CA THR A 4 -3.43 -9.13 -1.22
C THR A 4 -2.84 -8.07 -2.14
N ILE A 5 -3.03 -8.22 -3.44
CA ILE A 5 -2.49 -7.29 -4.45
C ILE A 5 -3.67 -6.77 -5.28
N ILE A 6 -3.80 -5.45 -5.36
CA ILE A 6 -4.91 -4.78 -6.05
C ILE A 6 -4.33 -3.86 -7.12
N GLY A 7 -4.24 -4.34 -8.36
CA GLY A 7 -3.60 -3.60 -9.47
C GLY A 7 -4.55 -2.88 -10.42
N GLY A 8 -5.81 -2.67 -10.02
CA GLY A 8 -6.83 -2.14 -10.94
C GLY A 8 -6.98 -3.03 -12.20
N THR A 9 -6.83 -2.45 -13.40
CA THR A 9 -6.84 -3.21 -14.67
C THR A 9 -5.59 -4.07 -14.90
N HIS A 10 -4.56 -3.90 -14.06
CA HIS A 10 -3.25 -4.55 -14.21
C HIS A 10 -2.93 -5.54 -13.09
N GLU A 11 -3.90 -5.98 -12.29
CA GLU A 11 -3.68 -6.86 -11.12
C GLU A 11 -2.80 -8.08 -11.40
N ARG A 12 -3.10 -8.83 -12.47
CA ARG A 12 -2.29 -10.00 -12.87
C ARG A 12 -0.86 -9.61 -13.28
N ASN A 13 -0.68 -8.44 -13.89
CA ASN A 13 0.62 -7.94 -14.31
C ASN A 13 1.43 -7.45 -13.10
N MET A 14 0.78 -6.86 -12.10
CA MET A 14 1.43 -6.43 -10.87
C MET A 14 1.88 -7.63 -10.02
N TRP A 15 1.06 -8.68 -9.91
CA TRP A 15 1.46 -9.91 -9.23
C TRP A 15 2.74 -10.50 -9.84
N MET A 16 2.75 -10.67 -11.17
CA MET A 16 3.93 -11.18 -11.89
C MET A 16 5.13 -10.23 -11.79
N TYR A 17 4.90 -8.91 -11.84
CA TYR A 17 5.96 -7.93 -11.69
C TYR A 17 6.66 -8.09 -10.34
N LEU A 18 5.89 -8.14 -9.25
CA LEU A 18 6.44 -8.23 -7.90
C LEU A 18 7.12 -9.57 -7.66
N GLU A 19 6.54 -10.69 -8.10
CA GLU A 19 7.19 -12.01 -7.98
C GLU A 19 8.54 -12.05 -8.71
N ASN A 20 8.67 -11.37 -9.86
CA ASN A 20 9.93 -11.36 -10.61
C ASN A 20 11.02 -10.50 -9.96
N HIS A 21 10.67 -9.52 -9.13
CA HIS A 21 11.62 -8.58 -8.51
C HIS A 21 11.92 -8.89 -7.04
N LEU A 22 10.98 -9.52 -6.33
CA LEU A 22 11.11 -9.90 -4.91
C LEU A 22 11.25 -11.42 -4.73
N GLY A 23 10.71 -12.20 -5.66
CA GLY A 23 10.54 -13.64 -5.47
C GLY A 23 9.26 -13.97 -4.68
N PRO A 24 8.73 -15.20 -4.82
CA PRO A 24 7.44 -15.57 -4.24
C PRO A 24 7.44 -15.63 -2.71
N GLU A 25 8.60 -15.88 -2.08
CA GLU A 25 8.73 -16.00 -0.63
C GLU A 25 8.75 -14.62 0.07
N GLU A 26 9.23 -13.59 -0.64
CA GLU A 26 9.19 -12.20 -0.20
C GLU A 26 7.82 -11.55 -0.42
N LEU A 27 6.80 -12.31 -0.84
CA LEU A 27 5.43 -11.85 -0.99
C LEU A 27 4.44 -12.68 -0.16
N ASP A 28 4.92 -13.53 0.75
CA ASP A 28 4.07 -14.33 1.64
C ASP A 28 3.86 -13.65 3.01
N TYR A 29 3.55 -12.36 2.99
CA TYR A 29 3.28 -11.60 4.20
C TYR A 29 1.82 -11.75 4.64
N GLU A 30 1.64 -11.90 5.95
CA GLU A 30 0.29 -11.85 6.52
C GLU A 30 -0.20 -10.40 6.60
N ASP A 31 -1.46 -10.19 6.21
CA ASP A 31 -2.17 -8.91 6.30
C ASP A 31 -1.61 -7.75 5.47
N LEU A 32 -0.62 -8.00 4.61
CA LEU A 32 -0.15 -7.03 3.64
C LEU A 32 -1.16 -6.86 2.49
N VAL A 33 -1.43 -5.61 2.15
CA VAL A 33 -2.21 -5.19 0.99
C VAL A 33 -1.36 -4.23 0.16
N ILE A 34 -1.05 -4.60 -1.08
CA ILE A 34 -0.34 -3.75 -2.04
C ILE A 34 -1.36 -3.21 -3.04
N ILE A 35 -1.42 -1.89 -3.20
CA ILE A 35 -2.44 -1.24 -4.03
C ILE A 35 -1.76 -0.34 -5.07
N ASP A 36 -2.05 -0.59 -6.34
CA ASP A 36 -1.67 0.28 -7.45
C ASP A 36 -2.48 1.57 -7.40
N VAL A 37 -1.82 2.71 -7.26
CA VAL A 37 -2.44 4.04 -7.20
C VAL A 37 -2.24 4.85 -8.48
N ASN A 38 -1.74 4.22 -9.55
CA ASN A 38 -1.58 4.86 -10.85
C ASN A 38 -2.93 5.38 -11.37
N THR A 39 -2.88 6.56 -12.00
CA THR A 39 -4.04 7.13 -12.66
C THR A 39 -4.32 6.34 -13.94
N LEU A 40 -5.55 5.87 -14.13
CA LEU A 40 -5.96 5.26 -15.40
C LEU A 40 -6.07 6.37 -16.46
N GLU A 41 -5.14 6.40 -17.40
CA GLU A 41 -5.27 7.26 -18.59
C GLU A 41 -6.33 6.65 -19.52
N ASN A 42 -7.44 7.35 -19.70
CA ASN A 42 -8.39 7.11 -20.80
C ASN A 42 -8.38 8.35 -21.69
N ASP A 43 -8.21 8.15 -23.00
CA ASP A 43 -8.21 9.18 -24.03
C ASP A 43 -9.43 10.13 -23.99
N GLU A 44 -10.56 9.70 -23.40
CA GLU A 44 -11.79 10.50 -23.24
C GLU A 44 -11.95 11.16 -21.85
N GLN A 45 -11.15 10.78 -20.86
CA GLN A 45 -11.21 11.30 -19.48
C GLN A 45 -9.83 11.79 -19.05
N LEU A 46 -9.60 13.09 -19.23
CA LEU A 46 -8.48 13.84 -18.68
C LEU A 46 -8.34 13.57 -17.16
N PHE A 47 -7.53 12.58 -16.76
CA PHE A 47 -7.01 12.37 -15.40
C PHE A 47 -8.03 12.41 -14.24
N THR A 48 -9.08 11.57 -14.23
CA THR A 48 -10.11 11.74 -13.18
C THR A 48 -10.22 10.69 -12.09
N ASP A 49 -9.80 9.43 -12.26
CA ASP A 49 -10.11 8.43 -11.23
C ASP A 49 -8.85 7.66 -10.75
N ARG A 50 -8.33 8.08 -9.60
CA ARG A 50 -7.31 7.37 -8.81
C ARG A 50 -7.99 6.27 -7.99
N VAL A 51 -8.56 5.30 -8.70
CA VAL A 51 -9.38 4.22 -8.12
C VAL A 51 -8.61 3.48 -7.00
N GLY A 52 -7.29 3.33 -7.14
CA GLY A 52 -6.43 2.74 -6.12
C GLY A 52 -6.47 3.46 -4.77
N LEU A 53 -6.40 4.80 -4.75
CA LEU A 53 -6.48 5.57 -3.50
C LEU A 53 -7.85 5.39 -2.83
N ARG A 54 -8.93 5.38 -3.61
CA ARG A 54 -10.28 5.12 -3.09
C ARG A 54 -10.39 3.71 -2.50
N ILE A 55 -9.83 2.70 -3.17
CA ILE A 55 -9.81 1.33 -2.65
C ILE A 55 -8.99 1.26 -1.36
N ALA A 56 -7.85 1.93 -1.27
CA ALA A 56 -7.02 1.93 -0.07
C ALA A 56 -7.79 2.44 1.17
N MET A 57 -8.72 3.39 0.99
CA MET A 57 -9.58 3.89 2.06
C MET A 57 -10.51 2.81 2.64
N ASP A 58 -10.88 1.78 1.87
CA ASP A 58 -11.68 0.66 2.36
C ASP A 58 -10.88 -0.27 3.29
N TYR A 59 -9.55 -0.31 3.14
CA TYR A 59 -8.67 -1.17 3.94
C TYR A 59 -8.06 -0.44 5.14
N VAL A 60 -7.88 0.88 5.06
CA VAL A 60 -7.06 1.63 6.03
C VAL A 60 -7.60 1.65 7.45
N ASN A 61 -8.90 1.43 7.61
CA ASN A 61 -9.55 1.38 8.92
C ASN A 61 -9.43 0.00 9.60
N ASP A 62 -8.95 -1.03 8.90
CA ASP A 62 -8.64 -2.32 9.50
C ASP A 62 -7.26 -2.24 10.19
N PRO A 63 -7.19 -2.27 11.54
CA PRO A 63 -5.94 -2.14 12.27
C PRO A 63 -5.02 -3.36 12.08
N ASP A 64 -5.55 -4.47 11.56
CA ASP A 64 -4.74 -5.64 11.27
C ASP A 64 -4.05 -5.54 9.91
N LYS A 65 -4.50 -4.69 8.98
CA LYS A 65 -3.91 -4.54 7.65
C LYS A 65 -2.72 -3.61 7.62
N ILE A 66 -1.71 -4.00 6.86
CA ILE A 66 -0.57 -3.18 6.44
C ILE A 66 -0.79 -2.85 4.98
N ILE A 67 -0.74 -1.57 4.62
CA ILE A 67 -1.06 -1.10 3.28
C ILE A 67 0.17 -0.44 2.69
N ILE A 68 0.57 -0.91 1.51
CA ILE A 68 1.63 -0.28 0.72
C ILE A 68 0.99 0.22 -0.58
N LEU A 69 0.99 1.54 -0.74
CA LEU A 69 0.59 2.19 -1.98
C LEU A 69 1.76 2.13 -2.94
N MET A 70 1.51 1.72 -4.18
CA MET A 70 2.52 1.64 -5.23
C MET A 70 2.11 2.49 -6.43
N GLY A 71 2.99 3.38 -6.88
CA GLY A 71 2.69 4.28 -8.00
C GLY A 71 3.94 4.64 -8.82
N GLN A 72 3.72 5.01 -10.08
CA GLN A 72 4.75 5.48 -11.01
C GLN A 72 4.93 7.00 -10.93
N GLU A 73 3.94 7.72 -10.39
CA GLU A 73 4.06 9.14 -10.17
C GLU A 73 4.99 9.41 -8.98
N PRO A 74 5.87 10.42 -9.06
CA PRO A 74 6.70 10.82 -7.93
C PRO A 74 5.85 11.15 -6.71
N GLU A 75 6.30 10.74 -5.53
CA GLU A 75 5.57 10.95 -4.27
C GLU A 75 5.22 12.43 -4.07
N GLU A 76 6.10 13.36 -4.48
CA GLU A 76 5.88 14.81 -4.39
C GLU A 76 4.63 15.28 -5.15
N VAL A 77 4.29 14.61 -6.25
CA VAL A 77 3.06 14.89 -7.01
C VAL A 77 1.85 14.40 -6.22
N LEU A 78 1.94 13.23 -5.60
CA LEU A 78 0.88 12.62 -4.81
C LEU A 78 0.55 13.43 -3.56
N TRP A 79 1.50 14.17 -3.00
CA TRP A 79 1.28 15.10 -1.88
C TRP A 79 0.33 16.27 -2.20
N SER A 80 -0.07 16.45 -3.46
CA SER A 80 -1.14 17.39 -3.85
C SER A 80 -2.54 16.76 -3.86
N VAL A 81 -2.63 15.44 -3.66
CA VAL A 81 -3.89 14.66 -3.71
C VAL A 81 -4.44 14.47 -2.30
N PRO A 82 -5.63 15.00 -1.96
CA PRO A 82 -6.18 14.93 -0.61
C PRO A 82 -6.29 13.51 -0.03
N GLU A 83 -6.71 12.54 -0.84
CA GLU A 83 -6.85 11.14 -0.43
C GLU A 83 -5.49 10.52 -0.09
N PHE A 84 -4.44 10.87 -0.83
CA PHE A 84 -3.08 10.41 -0.54
C PHE A 84 -2.57 10.98 0.78
N ILE A 85 -2.78 12.28 1.02
CA ILE A 85 -2.43 12.93 2.29
C ILE A 85 -3.13 12.24 3.46
N GLU A 86 -4.42 11.94 3.31
CA GLU A 86 -5.19 11.25 4.34
C GLU A 86 -4.63 9.84 4.61
N LEU A 87 -4.38 9.06 3.56
CA LEU A 87 -3.81 7.72 3.68
C LEU A 87 -2.44 7.74 4.35
N MET A 88 -1.54 8.63 3.94
CA MET A 88 -0.18 8.75 4.49
C MET A 88 -0.16 9.25 5.95
N SER A 89 -1.27 9.78 6.46
CA SER A 89 -1.41 10.12 7.89
C SER A 89 -1.63 8.90 8.79
N ARG A 90 -1.90 7.73 8.20
CA ARG A 90 -2.26 6.50 8.90
C ARG A 90 -1.02 5.69 9.24
N SER A 91 -0.98 5.11 10.43
CA SER A 91 0.22 4.45 10.96
C SER A 91 0.56 3.12 10.28
N ASN A 92 -0.40 2.54 9.56
CA ASN A 92 -0.32 1.28 8.84
C ASN A 92 -0.21 1.44 7.31
N VAL A 93 0.02 2.66 6.82
CA VAL A 93 0.17 2.97 5.39
C VAL A 93 1.59 3.48 5.13
N ASP A 94 2.17 3.07 4.01
CA ASP A 94 3.35 3.72 3.42
C ASP A 94 3.26 3.67 1.89
N PHE A 95 4.17 4.37 1.23
CA PHE A 95 4.24 4.46 -0.23
C PHE A 95 5.57 3.88 -0.75
N VAL A 96 5.53 3.31 -1.95
CA VAL A 96 6.71 2.87 -2.69
C VAL A 96 6.59 3.24 -4.16
N ASP A 97 7.68 3.74 -4.73
CA ASP A 97 7.78 3.94 -6.17
C ASP A 97 7.71 2.58 -6.89
N PHE A 98 6.98 2.52 -7.99
CA PHE A 98 6.88 1.34 -8.83
C PHE A 98 8.24 0.81 -9.29
N LEU A 99 9.25 1.68 -9.45
CA LEU A 99 10.60 1.29 -9.86
C LEU A 99 11.42 0.67 -8.73
N ASP A 100 10.98 0.78 -7.48
CA ASP A 100 11.70 0.34 -6.29
C ASP A 100 10.93 -0.73 -5.48
N PRO A 101 10.39 -1.80 -6.11
CA PRO A 101 9.59 -2.80 -5.39
C PRO A 101 10.39 -3.52 -4.30
N HIS A 102 11.72 -3.56 -4.42
CA HIS A 102 12.66 -4.13 -3.44
C HIS A 102 12.58 -3.50 -2.05
N LEU A 103 11.94 -2.33 -1.90
CA LEU A 103 11.73 -1.67 -0.61
C LEU A 103 10.51 -2.21 0.15
N ILE A 104 9.63 -2.98 -0.50
CA ILE A 104 8.42 -3.54 0.13
C ILE A 104 8.71 -4.32 1.42
N PRO A 105 9.70 -5.23 1.47
CA PRO A 105 10.04 -5.95 2.70
C PRO A 105 10.38 -5.02 3.88
N ASP A 106 11.19 -3.99 3.63
CA ASP A 106 11.62 -3.05 4.68
C ASP A 106 10.45 -2.19 5.16
N LEU A 107 9.60 -1.73 4.25
CA LEU A 107 8.37 -0.99 4.57
C LEU A 107 7.41 -1.85 5.39
N TYR A 108 7.19 -3.11 4.99
CA TYR A 108 6.36 -4.05 5.74
C TYR A 108 6.88 -4.23 7.17
N GLN A 109 8.19 -4.48 7.34
CA GLN A 109 8.78 -4.67 8.67
C GLN A 109 8.64 -3.42 9.54
N LYS A 110 8.87 -2.22 8.96
CA LYS A 110 8.69 -0.93 9.62
C LYS A 110 7.24 -0.74 10.10
N LEU A 111 6.25 -1.01 9.25
CA LEU A 111 4.83 -0.85 9.59
C LEU A 111 4.37 -1.89 10.60
N SER A 112 4.80 -3.15 10.46
CA SER A 112 4.49 -4.23 11.41
C SER A 112 5.02 -3.93 12.82
N ASN A 113 6.24 -3.41 12.93
CA ASN A 113 6.82 -3.00 14.21
C ASN A 113 6.01 -1.88 14.88
N ARG A 114 5.53 -0.90 14.10
CA ARG A 114 4.65 0.16 14.61
C ARG A 114 3.33 -0.42 15.13
N LYS A 115 2.68 -1.28 14.33
CA LYS A 115 1.44 -1.97 14.69
C LYS A 115 1.58 -2.71 16.03
N ASN A 116 2.65 -3.49 16.21
CA ASN A 116 2.89 -4.24 17.45
C ASN A 116 3.15 -3.33 18.65
N SER A 117 3.93 -2.26 18.47
CA SER A 117 4.19 -1.27 19.54
C SER A 117 2.91 -0.61 20.06
N TYR A 118 1.93 -0.35 19.20
CA TYR A 118 0.63 0.19 19.62
C TYR A 118 -0.23 -0.84 20.37
N ARG A 119 -0.21 -2.11 19.96
CA ARG A 119 -0.93 -3.19 20.66
C ARG A 119 -0.38 -3.40 22.07
N ASP A 120 0.94 -3.41 22.23
CA ASP A 120 1.60 -3.62 23.52
C ASP A 120 1.32 -2.47 24.49
N ASN A 121 1.34 -1.21 24.00
CA ASN A 121 1.01 -0.04 24.82
C ASN A 121 -0.48 0.02 25.22
N ALA A 122 -1.39 -0.42 24.35
CA ALA A 122 -2.82 -0.47 24.65
C ALA A 122 -3.19 -1.59 25.65
N GLN A 123 -2.40 -2.67 25.70
CA GLN A 123 -2.57 -3.74 26.70
C GLN A 123 -1.87 -3.42 28.03
N GLY A 124 -0.79 -2.63 28.01
CA GLY A 124 -0.05 -2.21 29.20
C GLY A 124 -0.75 -1.16 30.08
N THR A 125 -1.91 -0.65 29.68
CA THR A 125 -2.67 0.38 30.44
C THR A 125 -3.77 -0.18 31.35
N LEU A 126 -3.87 -1.50 31.51
CA LEU A 126 -4.94 -2.18 32.27
C LEU A 126 -4.49 -2.82 33.60
N THR A 127 -3.41 -2.34 34.24
CA THR A 127 -3.00 -2.79 35.59
C THR A 127 -2.96 -1.67 36.61
#